data_AF-A0A7S1R2E2-F1
#
_entry.id   AF-A0A7S1R2E2-F1
#
_cell.length_a   1.000
_cell.length_b   1.000
_cell.length_c   1.000
_cell.angle_alpha   90.00
_cell.angle_beta   90.00
_cell.angle_gamma   90.00
#
_symmetry.space_group_name_H-M   'P 1'
#
loop_
_entity.id
_entity.type
_entity.pdbx_description
1 polymer ?
#
loop_
_entity_poly.entity_id
_entity_poly.type
_entity_poly.pdbx_seq_one_letter_code
_entity_poly.pdbx_strand_id
1 'polypeptide(L)'
;SSKVFGDCSGAVLAAMAVGGRVGVAPGPLAGTKKKGLKRGRRASSAATYRDVVGPLGRRRVRGECPQVFEGAGHTVAVRDLQAVVVNLERRPDRLEGCVKRLSAHCPGLHHERFAATDGRKHIVPASEVASAWNTARNVVYQRLRAIRKGWDDLDTYQERTLELSPGERGCASSHIRAWQYCIEQAGDSQRPLLVLEDDADPMPDFMPTLSRALAALPADAHVLYLGYSQAANWRREISPELVESEYVWTTVGYIVWPAGARKFLSQLPVDQPVDNWMAQLNASGDIKAYCVRPKIVRQAEAWNVNSDVAHSDEHYWGPDSDIHHSDSFYWGPEDIQAARPKPSATTLFWDVGSEDSEGSTEDL
;
A
#
# COMPACT_ATOMS: atom_id res chain seq x y z
N SER A 1 6.35 60.53 -12.42
CA SER A 1 6.45 60.81 -10.97
C SER A 1 6.03 59.56 -10.21
N SER A 2 6.93 58.66 -9.81
CA SER A 2 7.90 58.73 -8.70
C SER A 2 7.25 58.69 -7.30
N LYS A 3 7.68 57.67 -6.54
CA LYS A 3 7.68 57.49 -5.07
C LYS A 3 6.40 56.90 -4.45
N VAL A 4 6.43 56.01 -3.44
CA VAL A 4 7.48 55.33 -2.65
C VAL A 4 6.76 54.20 -1.90
N PHE A 5 7.32 52.99 -1.85
CA PHE A 5 6.93 51.95 -0.89
C PHE A 5 7.86 52.05 0.33
N GLY A 6 7.27 52.19 1.51
CA GLY A 6 7.96 52.23 2.80
C GLY A 6 8.11 50.84 3.37
N ASP A 7 9.35 50.53 3.72
CA ASP A 7 9.82 49.31 4.38
C ASP A 7 9.79 49.52 5.91
N CYS A 8 9.30 48.54 6.67
CA CYS A 8 9.32 48.56 8.13
C CYS A 8 9.78 47.20 8.66
N SER A 9 11.08 47.13 8.94
CA SER A 9 11.72 46.15 9.83
C SER A 9 11.39 46.45 11.29
N GLY A 10 11.23 45.43 12.13
CA GLY A 10 11.05 45.63 13.58
C GLY A 10 10.93 44.37 14.43
N ALA A 11 12.09 43.84 14.82
CA ALA A 11 12.42 43.20 16.11
C ALA A 11 11.52 42.10 16.72
N VAL A 12 12.05 40.86 16.76
CA VAL A 12 11.63 39.81 17.70
C VAL A 12 12.53 39.88 18.94
N LEU A 13 11.93 40.14 20.10
CA LEU A 13 12.58 40.13 21.41
C LEU A 13 12.67 38.70 21.95
N ALA A 14 13.85 38.32 22.44
CA ALA A 14 14.10 37.13 23.22
C ALA A 14 13.62 37.32 24.68
N ALA A 15 13.04 36.28 25.27
CA ALA A 15 12.84 36.16 26.71
C ALA A 15 13.31 34.79 27.19
N MET A 16 14.37 34.83 28.01
CA MET A 16 14.84 33.74 28.85
C MET A 16 13.90 33.56 30.05
N ALA A 17 13.69 32.31 30.48
CA ALA A 17 13.30 32.00 31.85
C ALA A 17 14.04 30.74 32.33
N VAL A 18 14.58 30.87 33.54
CA VAL A 18 15.48 29.99 34.27
C VAL A 18 14.69 29.25 35.37
N GLY A 19 15.12 28.03 35.72
CA GLY A 19 14.84 27.38 37.00
C GLY A 19 14.11 26.03 36.84
N GLY A 20 14.50 24.92 37.47
CA GLY A 20 15.51 24.67 38.49
C GLY A 20 15.68 23.15 38.69
N ARG A 21 16.85 22.75 39.17
CA ARG A 21 17.25 21.37 39.49
C ARG A 21 16.60 20.89 40.79
N VAL A 22 16.23 19.61 40.89
CA VAL A 22 16.52 18.75 42.05
C VAL A 22 16.74 17.32 41.56
N GLY A 23 17.90 16.74 41.86
CA GLY A 23 18.18 15.32 41.73
C GLY A 23 18.19 14.65 43.11
N VAL A 24 17.84 13.37 43.18
CA VAL A 24 18.16 12.47 44.30
C VAL A 24 18.34 11.04 43.77
N ALA A 25 19.45 10.42 44.14
CA ALA A 25 19.74 8.98 44.13
C ALA A 25 20.75 8.72 45.27
N PRO A 26 21.12 7.47 45.66
CA PRO A 26 20.37 6.22 45.84
C PRO A 26 20.69 5.53 47.22
N GLY A 27 20.08 4.37 47.52
CA GLY A 27 20.51 3.44 48.60
C GLY A 27 19.49 2.33 48.92
N PRO A 28 19.83 1.26 49.69
CA PRO A 28 20.48 0.04 49.16
C PRO A 28 19.76 -1.33 49.44
N LEU A 29 20.17 -2.32 48.62
CA LEU A 29 20.33 -3.79 48.77
C LEU A 29 19.60 -4.65 49.85
N ALA A 30 18.99 -5.76 49.41
CA ALA A 30 19.12 -7.14 49.93
C ALA A 30 18.53 -8.15 48.90
N GLY A 31 19.27 -9.12 48.33
CA GLY A 31 19.49 -10.50 48.82
C GLY A 31 18.19 -11.35 48.80
N THR A 32 18.00 -12.51 48.15
CA THR A 32 18.88 -13.64 47.80
C THR A 32 18.14 -14.69 46.94
N LYS A 33 18.90 -15.66 46.39
CA LYS A 33 18.59 -17.08 46.02
C LYS A 33 18.28 -17.46 44.56
N LYS A 34 19.27 -18.16 43.99
CA LYS A 34 19.20 -19.11 42.85
C LYS A 34 18.29 -20.32 43.16
N LYS A 35 17.58 -20.80 42.15
CA LYS A 35 17.20 -22.21 41.82
C LYS A 35 16.62 -22.14 40.40
N GLY A 36 17.16 -22.79 39.37
CA GLY A 36 17.16 -24.23 39.13
C GLY A 36 16.62 -24.45 37.71
N LEU A 37 17.46 -24.96 36.82
CA LEU A 37 17.17 -25.23 35.40
C LEU A 37 16.18 -26.39 35.28
N LYS A 38 15.07 -26.24 34.53
CA LYS A 38 14.33 -27.36 33.94
C LYS A 38 13.93 -27.04 32.51
N ARG A 39 14.55 -27.75 31.57
CA ARG A 39 14.12 -27.88 30.16
C ARG A 39 12.75 -28.56 30.14
N GLY A 40 11.75 -27.85 29.62
CA GLY A 40 10.46 -28.43 29.24
C GLY A 40 10.21 -28.09 27.78
N ARG A 41 10.13 -29.12 26.92
CA ARG A 41 9.62 -29.01 25.55
C ARG A 41 8.24 -28.35 25.62
N ARG A 42 8.07 -27.16 25.04
CA ARG A 42 6.77 -26.59 24.72
C ARG A 42 6.53 -26.81 23.23
N ALA A 43 5.53 -27.61 22.91
CA ALA A 43 4.87 -27.57 21.61
C ALA A 43 4.32 -26.14 21.43
N SER A 44 4.70 -25.50 20.33
CA SER A 44 4.13 -24.22 19.90
C SER A 44 2.67 -24.45 19.52
N SER A 45 1.75 -23.99 20.36
CA SER A 45 0.36 -23.81 19.93
C SER A 45 0.34 -22.72 18.86
N ALA A 46 -0.25 -22.99 17.70
CA ALA A 46 -0.48 -22.00 16.66
C ALA A 46 -1.18 -20.77 17.27
N ALA A 47 -0.56 -19.60 17.15
CA ALA A 47 -1.16 -18.35 17.61
C ALA A 47 -2.42 -18.07 16.79
N THR A 48 -3.53 -17.77 17.46
CA THR A 48 -4.76 -17.39 16.76
C THR A 48 -4.69 -15.92 16.36
N TYR A 49 -5.45 -15.51 15.34
CA TYR A 49 -5.55 -14.11 14.89
C TYR A 49 -5.73 -13.09 16.03
N ARG A 50 -6.42 -13.47 17.13
CA ARG A 50 -6.64 -12.60 18.28
C ARG A 50 -5.40 -12.38 19.15
N ASP A 51 -4.42 -13.26 19.09
CA ASP A 51 -3.22 -13.21 19.95
C ASP A 51 -2.18 -12.18 19.45
N VAL A 52 -2.30 -11.75 18.18
CA VAL A 52 -1.40 -10.75 17.56
C VAL A 52 -1.95 -9.33 17.69
N VAL A 53 -3.25 -9.15 17.92
CA VAL A 53 -3.94 -7.86 17.93
C VAL A 53 -4.32 -7.46 19.37
N GLY A 54 -3.68 -6.40 19.90
CA GLY A 54 -4.09 -5.79 21.17
C GLY A 54 -5.52 -5.24 21.11
N PRO A 55 -6.28 -5.22 22.22
CA PRO A 55 -7.70 -4.90 22.17
C PRO A 55 -7.96 -3.44 21.82
N LEU A 56 -8.41 -3.18 20.60
CA LEU A 56 -9.02 -1.91 20.20
C LEU A 56 -10.46 -1.87 20.72
N GLY A 57 -10.77 -0.86 21.54
CA GLY A 57 -12.04 -0.71 22.24
C GLY A 57 -13.25 -0.69 21.28
N ARG A 58 -14.13 -1.68 21.41
CA ARG A 58 -15.40 -1.75 20.68
C ARG A 58 -16.39 -0.74 21.26
N ARG A 59 -16.53 0.44 20.66
CA ARG A 59 -17.72 1.27 20.86
C ARG A 59 -18.83 0.80 19.92
N ARG A 60 -19.85 0.17 20.50
CA ARG A 60 -21.06 -0.28 19.79
C ARG A 60 -21.98 0.93 19.61
N VAL A 61 -22.03 1.52 18.43
CA VAL A 61 -23.07 2.50 18.07
C VAL A 61 -24.16 1.73 17.34
N ARG A 62 -25.32 1.56 17.97
CA ARG A 62 -26.56 1.16 17.29
C ARG A 62 -27.11 2.43 16.64
N GLY A 63 -27.12 2.45 15.31
CA GLY A 63 -27.85 3.44 14.51
C GLY A 63 -28.70 2.69 13.50
N GLU A 64 -30.01 2.92 13.54
CA GLU A 64 -30.97 2.39 12.58
C GLU A 64 -30.67 2.94 11.18
N CYS A 65 -30.88 2.11 10.16
CA CYS A 65 -30.73 2.45 8.75
C CYS A 65 -31.84 3.42 8.33
N PRO A 66 -31.56 4.68 7.96
CA PRO A 66 -32.54 5.53 7.32
C PRO A 66 -32.64 5.11 5.86
N GLN A 67 -33.88 4.81 5.45
CA GLN A 67 -34.25 4.61 4.07
C GLN A 67 -34.03 5.92 3.29
N VAL A 68 -33.39 5.78 2.11
CA VAL A 68 -33.24 6.80 1.06
C VAL A 68 -32.45 8.05 1.46
N PHE A 69 -31.17 8.08 1.09
CA PHE A 69 -30.39 9.32 1.04
C PHE A 69 -30.34 9.81 -0.40
N GLU A 70 -31.24 10.72 -0.73
CA GLU A 70 -31.02 11.68 -1.82
C GLU A 70 -29.95 12.68 -1.36
N GLY A 71 -28.71 12.41 -1.74
CA GLY A 71 -27.59 13.33 -1.60
C GLY A 71 -27.03 13.66 -2.99
N ALA A 72 -27.21 14.89 -3.43
CA ALA A 72 -26.63 15.38 -4.67
C ALA A 72 -25.08 15.31 -4.61
N GLY A 73 -24.46 14.67 -5.61
CA GLY A 73 -23.03 14.88 -5.89
C GLY A 73 -22.27 13.72 -6.53
N HIS A 74 -22.49 13.49 -7.83
CA HIS A 74 -21.64 12.75 -8.78
C HIS A 74 -21.59 11.22 -8.64
N THR A 75 -22.58 10.54 -9.20
CA THR A 75 -22.37 9.17 -9.72
C THR A 75 -21.39 9.28 -10.88
N VAL A 76 -20.12 8.96 -10.64
CA VAL A 76 -19.11 8.97 -11.69
C VAL A 76 -19.43 7.83 -12.65
N ALA A 77 -19.86 8.16 -13.87
CA ALA A 77 -19.94 7.16 -14.92
C ALA A 77 -18.52 6.74 -15.30
N VAL A 78 -18.28 5.44 -15.52
CA VAL A 78 -16.94 4.93 -15.83
C VAL A 78 -16.32 5.60 -17.07
N ARG A 79 -17.17 6.05 -18.01
CA ARG A 79 -16.75 6.79 -19.22
C ARG A 79 -16.22 8.19 -18.93
N ASP A 80 -16.58 8.76 -17.77
CA ASP A 80 -16.16 10.08 -17.33
C ASP A 80 -14.92 10.04 -16.42
N LEU A 81 -14.39 8.84 -16.12
CA LEU A 81 -13.14 8.67 -15.39
C LEU A 81 -11.96 9.00 -16.29
N GLN A 82 -11.22 10.04 -15.92
CA GLN A 82 -9.90 10.25 -16.46
C GLN A 82 -8.95 9.22 -15.85
N ALA A 83 -8.21 8.53 -16.71
CA ALA A 83 -7.21 7.56 -16.29
C ALA A 83 -5.80 7.98 -16.71
N VAL A 84 -4.83 7.64 -15.87
CA VAL A 84 -3.40 7.77 -16.18
C VAL A 84 -2.72 6.41 -16.05
N VAL A 85 -1.80 6.13 -16.98
CA VAL A 85 -0.94 4.93 -16.94
C VAL A 85 0.47 5.37 -16.59
N VAL A 86 0.89 5.09 -15.35
CA VAL A 86 2.22 5.38 -14.83
C VAL A 86 3.24 4.47 -15.53
N ASN A 87 4.13 5.06 -16.30
CA ASN A 87 5.05 4.32 -17.16
C ASN A 87 6.44 4.99 -17.24
N LEU A 88 7.48 4.18 -17.09
CA LEU A 88 8.87 4.63 -17.26
C LEU A 88 9.17 4.90 -18.74
N GLU A 89 9.82 6.02 -19.04
CA GLU A 89 10.22 6.40 -20.42
C GLU A 89 11.00 5.30 -21.15
N ARG A 90 11.81 4.54 -20.40
CA ARG A 90 12.61 3.44 -20.96
C ARG A 90 11.83 2.15 -21.20
N ARG A 91 10.54 2.09 -20.86
CA ARG A 91 9.66 0.90 -20.98
C ARG A 91 8.47 1.12 -21.93
N PRO A 92 8.70 1.49 -23.20
CA PRO A 92 7.61 1.62 -24.16
C PRO A 92 6.93 0.27 -24.44
N ASP A 93 7.64 -0.85 -24.26
CA ASP A 93 7.13 -2.21 -24.36
C ASP A 93 6.00 -2.50 -23.36
N ARG A 94 6.19 -2.12 -22.08
CA ARG A 94 5.18 -2.30 -21.03
C ARG A 94 3.95 -1.44 -21.31
N LEU A 95 4.15 -0.18 -21.71
CA LEU A 95 3.05 0.71 -22.08
C LEU A 95 2.22 0.13 -23.23
N GLU A 96 2.87 -0.35 -24.31
CA GLU A 96 2.18 -0.96 -25.44
C GLU A 96 1.37 -2.19 -25.01
N GLY A 97 1.94 -3.04 -24.15
CA GLY A 97 1.24 -4.17 -23.56
C GLY A 97 0.00 -3.74 -22.74
N CYS A 98 0.15 -2.74 -21.88
CA CYS A 98 -0.95 -2.18 -21.08
C CYS A 98 -2.07 -1.64 -21.96
N VAL A 99 -1.74 -0.83 -22.97
CA VAL A 99 -2.71 -0.25 -23.89
C VAL A 99 -3.50 -1.33 -24.65
N LYS A 100 -2.84 -2.42 -25.05
CA LYS A 100 -3.52 -3.57 -25.67
C LYS A 100 -4.53 -4.21 -24.72
N ARG A 101 -4.16 -4.47 -23.46
CA ARG A 101 -5.04 -5.05 -22.43
C ARG A 101 -6.21 -4.13 -22.09
N LEU A 102 -5.96 -2.83 -21.91
CA LEU A 102 -6.99 -1.81 -21.69
C LEU A 102 -7.97 -1.72 -22.86
N SER A 103 -7.47 -1.75 -24.09
CA SER A 103 -8.32 -1.70 -25.29
C SER A 103 -9.22 -2.94 -25.40
N ALA A 104 -8.73 -4.11 -24.96
CA ALA A 104 -9.49 -5.36 -25.00
C ALA A 104 -10.59 -5.43 -23.94
N HIS A 105 -10.33 -4.92 -22.72
CA HIS A 105 -11.19 -5.16 -21.55
C HIS A 105 -11.91 -3.91 -21.01
N CYS A 106 -11.46 -2.71 -21.40
CA CYS A 106 -12.03 -1.43 -20.98
C CYS A 106 -12.36 -0.54 -22.19
N PRO A 107 -13.20 -1.00 -23.15
CA PRO A 107 -13.49 -0.22 -24.34
C PRO A 107 -14.15 1.12 -23.95
N GLY A 108 -13.50 2.22 -24.34
CA GLY A 108 -13.95 3.58 -24.05
C GLY A 108 -13.41 4.19 -22.76
N LEU A 109 -12.53 3.51 -22.03
CA LEU A 109 -11.77 4.14 -20.94
C LEU A 109 -10.71 5.09 -21.52
N HIS A 110 -10.92 6.39 -21.35
CA HIS A 110 -9.93 7.39 -21.70
C HIS A 110 -8.75 7.31 -20.75
N HIS A 111 -7.57 7.05 -21.31
CA HIS A 111 -6.33 7.00 -20.55
C HIS A 111 -5.21 7.71 -21.29
N GLU A 112 -4.29 8.27 -20.54
CA GLU A 112 -3.07 8.88 -21.06
C GLU A 112 -1.83 8.32 -20.36
N ARG A 113 -0.70 8.34 -21.06
CA ARG A 113 0.58 7.99 -20.44
C ARG A 113 0.96 9.07 -19.43
N PHE A 114 1.29 8.66 -18.21
CA PHE A 114 1.85 9.51 -17.17
C PHE A 114 3.29 9.10 -16.91
N ALA A 115 4.23 9.99 -17.19
CA ALA A 115 5.65 9.67 -17.08
C ALA A 115 6.00 9.31 -15.63
N ALA A 116 6.53 8.11 -15.40
CA ALA A 116 6.99 7.65 -14.09
C ALA A 116 8.38 8.24 -13.77
N THR A 117 8.65 8.43 -12.48
CA THR A 117 9.95 8.87 -11.97
C THR A 117 10.89 7.67 -11.96
N ASP A 118 11.87 7.67 -12.85
CA ASP A 118 12.98 6.72 -12.80
C ASP A 118 13.92 7.04 -11.63
N GLY A 119 13.71 6.43 -10.47
CA GLY A 119 14.52 6.72 -9.28
C GLY A 119 15.99 6.29 -9.38
N ARG A 120 16.37 5.54 -10.42
CA ARG A 120 17.79 5.27 -10.74
C ARG A 120 18.46 6.43 -11.48
N LYS A 121 17.68 7.24 -12.19
CA LYS A 121 18.16 8.38 -12.98
C LYS A 121 17.91 9.73 -12.31
N HIS A 122 16.82 9.83 -11.56
CA HIS A 122 16.37 11.08 -10.98
C HIS A 122 16.55 11.07 -9.46
N ILE A 123 16.99 12.21 -8.92
CA ILE A 123 17.06 12.43 -7.49
C ILE A 123 15.64 12.66 -6.98
N VAL A 124 15.15 11.74 -6.15
CA VAL A 124 13.90 11.93 -5.41
C VAL A 124 14.22 12.69 -4.12
N PRO A 125 13.61 13.86 -3.84
CA PRO A 125 13.87 14.62 -2.63
C PRO A 125 13.44 13.88 -1.36
N ALA A 126 14.22 14.00 -0.28
CA ALA A 126 13.87 13.42 1.03
C ALA A 126 12.60 14.03 1.65
N SER A 127 12.22 15.23 1.23
CA SER A 127 10.95 15.87 1.60
C SER A 127 9.72 15.21 0.97
N GLU A 128 9.91 14.46 -0.12
CA GLU A 128 8.85 13.69 -0.77
C GLU A 128 8.89 12.22 -0.33
N VAL A 129 10.07 11.61 -0.37
CA VAL A 129 10.26 10.19 -0.05
C VAL A 129 11.53 10.00 0.77
N ALA A 130 11.39 9.39 1.93
CA ALA A 130 12.50 9.07 2.82
C ALA A 130 13.56 8.20 2.13
N SER A 131 14.75 8.12 2.71
CA SER A 131 15.81 7.20 2.24
C SER A 131 15.67 5.81 2.83
N ALA A 132 15.11 5.69 4.03
CA ALA A 132 14.97 4.44 4.76
C ALA A 132 13.62 4.36 5.46
N TRP A 133 13.21 3.13 5.80
CA TRP A 133 11.94 2.84 6.43
C TRP A 133 12.06 1.75 7.50
N ASN A 134 11.15 1.79 8.47
CA ASN A 134 11.05 0.77 9.50
C ASN A 134 9.91 -0.21 9.18
N THR A 135 10.23 -1.50 9.09
CA THR A 135 9.28 -2.53 8.64
C THR A 135 8.29 -2.99 9.71
N ALA A 136 8.38 -2.52 10.97
CA ALA A 136 7.63 -3.09 12.10
C ALA A 136 6.12 -3.15 11.86
N ARG A 137 5.55 -2.11 11.24
CA ARG A 137 4.12 -2.08 10.88
C ARG A 137 3.79 -3.09 9.78
N ASN A 138 4.60 -3.14 8.72
CA ASN A 138 4.40 -4.09 7.63
C ASN A 138 4.52 -5.54 8.12
N VAL A 139 5.45 -5.84 9.03
CA VAL A 139 5.65 -7.16 9.64
C VAL A 139 4.38 -7.65 10.36
N VAL A 140 3.62 -6.78 11.02
CA VAL A 140 2.33 -7.16 11.60
C VAL A 140 1.39 -7.69 10.52
N TYR A 141 1.27 -6.97 9.41
CA TYR A 141 0.37 -7.32 8.31
C TYR A 141 0.85 -8.50 7.47
N GLN A 142 2.16 -8.69 7.31
CA GLN A 142 2.75 -9.90 6.74
C GLN A 142 2.37 -11.15 7.56
N ARG A 143 2.51 -11.07 8.90
CA ARG A 143 2.12 -12.18 9.79
C ARG A 143 0.62 -12.45 9.76
N LEU A 144 -0.22 -11.41 9.67
CA LEU A 144 -1.67 -11.58 9.50
C LEU A 144 -2.01 -12.29 8.18
N ARG A 145 -1.33 -11.93 7.08
CA ARG A 145 -1.49 -12.62 5.79
C ARG A 145 -1.08 -14.08 5.89
N ALA A 146 0.09 -14.36 6.47
CA ALA A 146 0.60 -15.72 6.63
C ALA A 146 -0.39 -16.60 7.43
N ILE A 147 -0.91 -16.09 8.55
CA ILE A 147 -1.95 -16.80 9.33
C ILE A 147 -3.20 -17.05 8.48
N ARG A 148 -3.66 -16.05 7.73
CA ARG A 148 -4.87 -16.15 6.89
C ARG A 148 -4.70 -17.17 5.76
N LYS A 149 -3.51 -17.24 5.16
CA LYS A 149 -3.17 -18.18 4.09
C LYS A 149 -2.71 -19.55 4.61
N GLY A 150 -2.49 -19.69 5.92
CA GLY A 150 -2.03 -20.94 6.54
C GLY A 150 -0.56 -21.25 6.28
N TRP A 151 0.27 -20.24 6.03
CA TRP A 151 1.72 -20.39 5.80
C TRP A 151 2.49 -20.67 7.08
N ASP A 152 3.53 -21.47 6.97
CA ASP A 152 4.39 -21.87 8.10
C ASP A 152 5.74 -21.15 8.04
N ASP A 153 5.70 -19.82 7.89
CA ASP A 153 6.87 -18.96 7.74
C ASP A 153 6.89 -17.77 8.73
N LEU A 154 6.10 -17.86 9.80
CA LEU A 154 5.90 -16.76 10.74
C LEU A 154 7.18 -16.27 11.43
N ASP A 155 8.20 -17.11 11.53
CA ASP A 155 9.51 -16.81 12.14
C ASP A 155 10.43 -15.98 11.22
N THR A 156 10.09 -15.87 9.93
CA THR A 156 10.86 -15.12 8.93
C THR A 156 10.59 -13.61 9.01
N TYR A 157 9.40 -13.23 9.47
CA TYR A 157 8.97 -11.83 9.60
C TYR A 157 9.57 -11.17 10.83
N GLN A 158 10.65 -10.40 10.61
CA GLN A 158 11.36 -9.66 11.65
C GLN A 158 11.38 -8.16 11.32
N GLU A 159 11.25 -7.35 12.37
CA GLU A 159 11.34 -5.90 12.26
C GLU A 159 12.76 -5.49 11.86
N ARG A 160 12.85 -4.60 10.87
CA ARG A 160 14.11 -4.12 10.30
C ARG A 160 14.00 -2.64 9.98
N THR A 161 15.13 -1.98 9.87
CA THR A 161 15.23 -0.70 9.17
C THR A 161 15.98 -0.95 7.87
N LEU A 162 15.36 -0.61 6.75
CA LEU A 162 15.86 -0.90 5.41
C LEU A 162 15.98 0.40 4.62
N GLU A 163 17.01 0.51 3.79
CA GLU A 163 17.09 1.59 2.80
C GLU A 163 16.06 1.32 1.70
N LEU A 164 15.23 2.33 1.39
CA LEU A 164 14.33 2.27 0.25
C LEU A 164 15.15 2.22 -1.03
N SER A 165 14.83 1.26 -1.89
CA SER A 165 15.52 1.12 -3.17
C SER A 165 15.25 2.34 -4.05
N PRO A 166 16.13 2.65 -5.02
CA PRO A 166 15.84 3.67 -6.02
C PRO A 166 14.51 3.44 -6.74
N GLY A 167 14.13 2.18 -6.98
CA GLY A 167 12.85 1.81 -7.59
C GLY A 167 11.65 2.16 -6.71
N GLU A 168 11.71 1.82 -5.42
CA GLU A 168 10.64 2.13 -4.45
C GLU A 168 10.46 3.65 -4.31
N ARG A 169 11.56 4.40 -4.25
CA ARG A 169 11.53 5.87 -4.19
C ARG A 169 10.98 6.50 -5.47
N GLY A 170 11.34 5.93 -6.63
CA GLY A 170 10.79 6.34 -7.92
C GLY A 170 9.29 6.03 -8.06
N CYS A 171 8.85 4.87 -7.58
CA CYS A 171 7.44 4.49 -7.52
C CYS A 171 6.65 5.48 -6.65
N ALA A 172 7.09 5.72 -5.41
CA ALA A 172 6.46 6.69 -4.51
C ALA A 172 6.38 8.10 -5.11
N SER A 173 7.47 8.61 -5.68
CA SER A 173 7.48 9.92 -6.35
C SER A 173 6.51 10.00 -7.54
N SER A 174 6.33 8.90 -8.28
CA SER A 174 5.37 8.83 -9.38
C SER A 174 3.92 8.97 -8.90
N HIS A 175 3.57 8.31 -7.79
CA HIS A 175 2.24 8.42 -7.20
C HIS A 175 2.00 9.77 -6.51
N ILE A 176 3.01 10.36 -5.87
CA ILE A 176 2.93 11.74 -5.36
C ILE A 176 2.53 12.71 -6.48
N ARG A 177 3.17 12.61 -7.64
CA ARG A 177 2.83 13.44 -8.81
C ARG A 177 1.44 13.12 -9.36
N ALA A 178 1.01 11.86 -9.33
CA ALA A 178 -0.36 11.50 -9.70
C ALA A 178 -1.40 12.09 -8.74
N TRP A 179 -1.11 12.19 -7.44
CA TRP A 179 -1.97 12.84 -6.46
C TRP A 179 -2.03 14.36 -6.66
N GLN A 180 -0.89 15.00 -6.97
CA GLN A 180 -0.86 16.42 -7.37
C GLN A 180 -1.70 16.64 -8.62
N TYR A 181 -1.51 15.80 -9.64
CA TYR A 181 -2.29 15.84 -10.88
C TYR A 181 -3.80 15.68 -10.62
N CYS A 182 -4.20 14.75 -9.76
CA CYS A 182 -5.59 14.57 -9.37
C CYS A 182 -6.20 15.86 -8.80
N ILE A 183 -5.47 16.60 -7.96
CA ILE A 183 -5.96 17.86 -7.40
C ILE A 183 -6.02 18.95 -8.46
N GLU A 184 -5.01 19.04 -9.33
CA GLU A 184 -4.93 20.03 -10.40
C GLU A 184 -6.07 19.86 -11.41
N GLN A 185 -6.41 18.62 -11.79
CA GLN A 185 -7.48 18.33 -12.74
C GLN A 185 -8.89 18.35 -12.13
N ALA A 186 -9.01 18.30 -10.80
CA ALA A 186 -10.30 18.20 -10.12
C ALA A 186 -11.26 19.37 -10.45
N GLY A 187 -10.72 20.59 -10.53
CA GLY A 187 -11.50 21.83 -10.61
C GLY A 187 -12.66 21.88 -9.61
N ASP A 188 -13.76 22.53 -9.99
CA ASP A 188 -14.99 22.55 -9.19
C ASP A 188 -15.71 21.19 -9.18
N SER A 189 -15.42 20.33 -10.15
CA SER A 189 -16.09 19.04 -10.33
C SER A 189 -15.69 17.98 -9.29
N GLN A 190 -14.56 18.18 -8.62
CA GLN A 190 -13.97 17.22 -7.66
C GLN A 190 -13.91 15.78 -8.21
N ARG A 191 -13.76 15.64 -9.53
CA ARG A 191 -13.69 14.33 -10.19
C ARG A 191 -12.46 13.54 -9.71
N PRO A 192 -12.59 12.23 -9.48
CA PRO A 192 -11.48 11.39 -9.10
C PRO A 192 -10.60 11.04 -10.32
N LEU A 193 -9.39 10.57 -10.03
CA LEU A 193 -8.43 10.07 -11.01
C LEU A 193 -8.30 8.56 -10.89
N LEU A 194 -8.38 7.83 -12.01
CA LEU A 194 -7.96 6.44 -12.08
C LEU A 194 -6.46 6.38 -12.36
N VAL A 195 -5.70 5.81 -11.43
CA VAL A 195 -4.26 5.58 -11.58
C VAL A 195 -4.03 4.10 -11.86
N LEU A 196 -3.33 3.81 -12.95
CA LEU A 196 -2.91 2.47 -13.36
C LEU A 196 -1.39 2.43 -13.50
N GLU A 197 -0.76 1.32 -13.18
CA GLU A 197 0.61 1.01 -13.58
C GLU A 197 0.62 0.36 -14.98
N ASP A 198 1.76 0.39 -15.67
CA ASP A 198 1.89 -0.16 -17.03
C ASP A 198 1.92 -1.69 -17.11
N ASP A 199 1.86 -2.38 -15.96
CA ASP A 199 1.56 -3.81 -15.87
C ASP A 199 0.11 -4.08 -15.44
N ALA A 200 -0.77 -3.08 -15.43
CA ALA A 200 -2.20 -3.31 -15.21
C ALA A 200 -2.77 -4.25 -16.30
N ASP A 201 -3.53 -5.23 -15.84
CA ASP A 201 -4.26 -6.21 -16.65
C ASP A 201 -5.73 -6.25 -16.20
N PRO A 202 -6.62 -5.48 -16.85
CA PRO A 202 -8.03 -5.44 -16.49
C PRO A 202 -8.75 -6.74 -16.84
N MET A 203 -9.64 -7.17 -15.95
CA MET A 203 -10.45 -8.37 -16.13
C MET A 203 -11.56 -8.16 -17.19
N PRO A 204 -12.05 -9.23 -17.85
CA PRO A 204 -13.13 -9.11 -18.85
C PRO A 204 -14.41 -8.46 -18.32
N ASP A 205 -14.69 -8.57 -17.02
CA ASP A 205 -15.85 -7.99 -16.35
C ASP A 205 -15.58 -6.63 -15.68
N PHE A 206 -14.46 -5.98 -16.02
CA PHE A 206 -14.03 -4.70 -15.42
C PHE A 206 -15.15 -3.66 -15.37
N MET A 207 -15.74 -3.34 -16.52
CA MET A 207 -16.75 -2.28 -16.64
C MET A 207 -18.01 -2.55 -15.82
N PRO A 208 -18.71 -3.70 -15.97
CA PRO A 208 -19.92 -3.96 -15.20
C PRO A 208 -19.63 -4.08 -13.69
N THR A 209 -18.52 -4.69 -13.28
CA THR A 209 -18.18 -4.85 -11.86
C THR A 209 -17.79 -3.52 -11.22
N LEU A 210 -17.00 -2.68 -11.90
CA LEU A 210 -16.70 -1.31 -11.44
C LEU A 210 -17.98 -0.48 -11.29
N SER A 211 -18.91 -0.56 -12.24
CA SER A 211 -20.17 0.19 -12.18
C SER A 211 -21.00 -0.20 -10.95
N ARG A 212 -21.06 -1.48 -10.58
CA ARG A 212 -21.79 -1.95 -9.38
C ARG A 212 -21.08 -1.53 -8.10
N ALA A 213 -19.75 -1.61 -8.07
CA ALA A 213 -18.96 -1.15 -6.93
C ALA A 213 -19.12 0.36 -6.69
N LEU A 214 -19.05 1.19 -7.75
CA LEU A 214 -19.24 2.64 -7.65
C LEU A 214 -20.65 3.02 -7.18
N ALA A 215 -21.68 2.26 -7.57
CA ALA A 215 -23.05 2.49 -7.11
C ALA A 215 -23.24 2.23 -5.61
N ALA A 216 -22.42 1.35 -5.02
CA ALA A 216 -22.43 1.02 -3.59
C ALA A 216 -21.40 1.83 -2.77
N LEU A 217 -20.53 2.61 -3.44
CA LEU A 217 -19.41 3.28 -2.80
C LEU A 217 -19.88 4.45 -1.91
N PRO A 218 -19.43 4.52 -0.65
CA PRO A 218 -19.69 5.68 0.19
C PRO A 218 -19.15 6.98 -0.44
N ALA A 219 -19.96 8.05 -0.40
CA ALA A 219 -19.64 9.32 -1.04
C ALA A 219 -18.40 10.03 -0.48
N ASP A 220 -17.97 9.64 0.73
CA ASP A 220 -16.77 10.15 1.41
C ASP A 220 -15.55 9.23 1.27
N ALA A 221 -15.56 8.31 0.30
CA ALA A 221 -14.42 7.49 -0.05
C ALA A 221 -13.23 8.36 -0.48
N HIS A 222 -12.03 7.97 -0.03
CA HIS A 222 -10.79 8.61 -0.42
C HIS A 222 -10.09 7.83 -1.53
N VAL A 223 -10.15 6.49 -1.46
CA VAL A 223 -9.51 5.56 -2.42
C VAL A 223 -10.42 4.37 -2.67
N LEU A 224 -10.44 3.89 -3.93
CA LEU A 224 -11.01 2.61 -4.32
C LEU A 224 -9.96 1.79 -5.08
N TYR A 225 -9.46 0.72 -4.48
CA TYR A 225 -8.51 -0.20 -5.11
C TYR A 225 -9.23 -1.13 -6.10
N LEU A 226 -8.65 -1.25 -7.29
CA LEU A 226 -9.15 -2.12 -8.38
C LEU A 226 -8.30 -3.39 -8.52
N GLY A 227 -7.02 -3.28 -8.19
CA GLY A 227 -6.07 -4.38 -8.03
C GLY A 227 -5.33 -4.25 -6.70
N TYR A 228 -5.15 -5.36 -6.01
CA TYR A 228 -4.55 -5.39 -4.67
C TYR A 228 -4.09 -6.81 -4.29
N SER A 229 -3.23 -6.88 -3.27
CA SER A 229 -2.99 -8.09 -2.47
C SER A 229 -3.48 -7.87 -1.04
N GLN A 230 -4.37 -8.75 -0.56
CA GLN A 230 -5.01 -8.58 0.74
C GLN A 230 -4.10 -9.04 1.89
N ALA A 231 -3.83 -8.15 2.84
CA ALA A 231 -3.08 -8.48 4.05
C ALA A 231 -3.99 -8.95 5.20
N ALA A 232 -4.95 -8.09 5.54
CA ALA A 232 -5.86 -8.29 6.67
C ALA A 232 -7.27 -8.63 6.20
N ASN A 233 -8.10 -9.09 7.13
CA ASN A 233 -9.53 -9.27 6.88
C ASN A 233 -10.20 -7.94 6.51
N TRP A 234 -11.28 -8.01 5.74
CA TRP A 234 -12.08 -6.84 5.42
C TRP A 234 -12.66 -6.22 6.70
N ARG A 235 -12.68 -4.89 6.78
CA ARG A 235 -13.32 -4.20 7.92
C ARG A 235 -14.82 -4.45 7.90
N ARG A 236 -15.42 -4.33 6.71
CA ARG A 236 -16.86 -4.50 6.44
C ARG A 236 -17.07 -4.95 5.01
N GLU A 237 -18.11 -5.75 4.81
CA GLU A 237 -18.68 -5.99 3.48
C GLU A 237 -19.77 -4.94 3.22
N ILE A 238 -19.71 -4.27 2.06
CA ILE A 238 -20.66 -3.21 1.69
C ILE A 238 -21.66 -3.74 0.66
N SER A 239 -21.16 -4.48 -0.34
CA SER A 239 -21.94 -5.20 -1.34
C SER A 239 -21.13 -6.43 -1.82
N PRO A 240 -21.70 -7.28 -2.70
CA PRO A 240 -20.92 -8.35 -3.32
C PRO A 240 -19.65 -7.81 -4.00
N GLU A 241 -19.76 -6.66 -4.68
CA GLU A 241 -18.68 -6.01 -5.42
C GLU A 241 -17.77 -5.08 -4.62
N LEU A 242 -18.07 -4.81 -3.34
CA LEU A 242 -17.41 -3.76 -2.59
C LEU A 242 -17.19 -4.12 -1.12
N VAL A 243 -15.94 -3.96 -0.68
CA VAL A 243 -15.53 -4.13 0.71
C VAL A 243 -14.77 -2.90 1.21
N GLU A 244 -14.84 -2.64 2.51
CA GLU A 244 -13.97 -1.68 3.18
C GLU A 244 -12.67 -2.38 3.59
N SER A 245 -11.54 -1.84 3.13
CA SER A 245 -10.23 -2.44 3.40
C SER A 245 -9.66 -1.98 4.74
N GLU A 246 -8.80 -2.81 5.32
CA GLU A 246 -7.92 -2.38 6.42
C GLU A 246 -6.52 -2.12 5.89
N TYR A 247 -5.88 -3.15 5.32
CA TYR A 247 -4.51 -3.07 4.82
C TYR A 247 -4.40 -3.97 3.59
N VAL A 248 -4.04 -3.36 2.45
CA VAL A 248 -3.84 -4.03 1.18
C VAL A 248 -2.57 -3.51 0.52
N TRP A 249 -1.82 -4.39 -0.11
CA TRP A 249 -0.62 -4.05 -0.87
C TRP A 249 -0.94 -3.86 -2.36
N THR A 250 0.07 -3.34 -3.07
CA THR A 250 0.11 -2.99 -4.48
C THR A 250 -0.65 -1.71 -4.87
N THR A 251 -0.16 -1.06 -5.92
CA THR A 251 -0.70 0.17 -6.51
C THR A 251 -1.02 0.02 -7.99
N VAL A 252 -1.08 -1.22 -8.50
CA VAL A 252 -1.31 -1.57 -9.92
C VAL A 252 -2.53 -0.88 -10.53
N GLY A 253 -3.58 -0.66 -9.73
CA GLY A 253 -4.76 0.07 -10.18
C GLY A 253 -5.65 0.53 -9.03
N TYR A 254 -5.90 1.83 -8.94
CA TYR A 254 -6.80 2.43 -7.95
C TYR A 254 -7.40 3.75 -8.44
N ILE A 255 -8.56 4.09 -7.91
CA ILE A 255 -9.18 5.41 -8.06
C ILE A 255 -8.88 6.22 -6.80
N VAL A 256 -8.45 7.47 -6.97
CA VAL A 256 -8.23 8.42 -5.87
C VAL A 256 -9.08 9.66 -6.07
N TRP A 257 -9.79 10.06 -5.01
CA TRP A 257 -10.53 11.32 -5.00
C TRP A 257 -9.63 12.48 -4.57
N PRO A 258 -9.90 13.72 -5.01
CA PRO A 258 -9.09 14.88 -4.62
C PRO A 258 -8.97 15.08 -3.11
N ALA A 259 -10.00 14.69 -2.34
CA ALA A 259 -9.94 14.68 -0.88
C ALA A 259 -8.90 13.68 -0.33
N GLY A 260 -8.81 12.48 -0.94
CA GLY A 260 -7.80 11.48 -0.60
C GLY A 260 -6.40 11.93 -1.00
N ALA A 261 -6.24 12.46 -2.22
CA ALA A 261 -4.99 13.01 -2.70
C ALA A 261 -4.46 14.13 -1.77
N ARG A 262 -5.32 15.06 -1.33
CA ARG A 262 -4.94 16.10 -0.35
C ARG A 262 -4.45 15.52 0.98
N LYS A 263 -5.11 14.47 1.48
CA LYS A 263 -4.68 13.77 2.70
C LYS A 263 -3.31 13.14 2.52
N PHE A 264 -3.06 12.47 1.40
CA PHE A 264 -1.73 11.92 1.10
C PHE A 264 -0.66 13.00 1.06
N LEU A 265 -0.87 14.08 0.29
CA LEU A 265 0.13 15.15 0.20
C LEU A 265 0.38 15.86 1.53
N SER A 266 -0.61 15.93 2.42
CA SER A 266 -0.45 16.52 3.76
C SER A 266 0.38 15.69 4.73
N GLN A 267 0.66 14.43 4.41
CA GLN A 267 1.36 13.47 5.25
C GLN A 267 2.78 13.15 4.75
N LEU A 268 3.27 13.87 3.75
CA LEU A 268 4.64 13.69 3.25
C LEU A 268 5.70 13.98 4.34
N PRO A 269 6.87 13.31 4.27
CA PRO A 269 7.32 12.39 3.23
C PRO A 269 6.68 10.99 3.32
N VAL A 270 6.64 10.29 2.18
CA VAL A 270 6.41 8.84 2.14
C VAL A 270 7.62 8.15 2.76
N ASP A 271 7.42 7.42 3.86
CA ASP A 271 8.49 6.87 4.70
C ASP A 271 8.57 5.33 4.69
N GLN A 272 7.98 4.69 3.69
CA GLN A 272 7.99 3.24 3.40
C GLN A 272 7.57 3.01 1.93
N PRO A 273 7.59 1.78 1.37
CA PRO A 273 7.02 1.52 0.04
C PRO A 273 5.61 2.11 -0.06
N VAL A 274 5.28 2.74 -1.19
CA VAL A 274 4.10 3.62 -1.29
C VAL A 274 2.79 2.91 -1.01
N ASP A 275 2.68 1.65 -1.40
CA ASP A 275 1.53 0.79 -1.11
C ASP A 275 1.42 0.49 0.38
N ASN A 276 2.53 0.11 1.04
CA ASN A 276 2.59 -0.02 2.50
C ASN A 276 2.14 1.29 3.16
N TRP A 277 2.64 2.43 2.68
CA TRP A 277 2.38 3.74 3.26
C TRP A 277 0.90 4.13 3.17
N MET A 278 0.30 3.97 2.00
CA MET A 278 -1.15 4.17 1.81
C MET A 278 -1.97 3.21 2.68
N ALA A 279 -1.58 1.94 2.76
CA ALA A 279 -2.25 0.95 3.59
C ALA A 279 -2.16 1.29 5.08
N GLN A 280 -1.03 1.81 5.54
CA GLN A 280 -0.85 2.26 6.92
C GLN A 280 -1.78 3.42 7.27
N LEU A 281 -1.93 4.42 6.38
CA LEU A 281 -2.87 5.53 6.59
C LEU A 281 -4.32 5.04 6.66
N ASN A 282 -4.66 3.98 5.93
CA ASN A 282 -5.99 3.37 6.03
C ASN A 282 -6.17 2.55 7.32
N ALA A 283 -5.12 1.84 7.74
CA ALA A 283 -5.10 1.08 8.98
C ALA A 283 -5.29 1.97 10.22
N SER A 284 -4.65 3.16 10.23
CA SER A 284 -4.80 4.18 11.28
C SER A 284 -6.10 4.98 11.21
N GLY A 285 -6.85 4.90 10.09
CA GLY A 285 -8.10 5.62 9.89
C GLY A 285 -7.92 7.07 9.39
N ASP A 286 -6.74 7.43 8.91
CA ASP A 286 -6.46 8.75 8.32
C ASP A 286 -7.15 8.92 6.95
N ILE A 287 -7.32 7.81 6.22
CA ILE A 287 -8.09 7.73 4.99
C ILE A 287 -9.21 6.67 5.08
N LYS A 288 -10.08 6.65 4.07
CA LYS A 288 -11.18 5.70 3.90
C LYS A 288 -10.98 5.01 2.56
N ALA A 289 -10.45 3.80 2.60
CA ALA A 289 -10.20 3.01 1.41
C ALA A 289 -11.14 1.81 1.30
N TYR A 290 -11.51 1.53 0.06
CA TYR A 290 -12.37 0.42 -0.32
C TYR A 290 -11.68 -0.41 -1.40
N CYS A 291 -12.13 -1.64 -1.60
CA CYS A 291 -11.65 -2.53 -2.66
C CYS A 291 -12.84 -3.04 -3.47
N VAL A 292 -12.68 -3.11 -4.79
CA VAL A 292 -13.60 -3.86 -5.65
C VAL A 292 -13.34 -5.35 -5.48
N ARG A 293 -14.37 -6.15 -5.19
CA ARG A 293 -14.27 -7.59 -4.95
C ARG A 293 -15.18 -8.37 -5.92
N PRO A 294 -14.70 -9.32 -6.74
CA PRO A 294 -13.30 -9.69 -6.93
C PRO A 294 -12.49 -8.52 -7.52
N LYS A 295 -11.17 -8.54 -7.34
CA LYS A 295 -10.27 -7.57 -7.96
C LYS A 295 -10.47 -7.60 -9.48
N ILE A 296 -10.63 -6.42 -10.09
CA ILE A 296 -10.89 -6.26 -11.52
C ILE A 296 -9.67 -5.79 -12.32
N VAL A 297 -8.55 -5.53 -11.64
CA VAL A 297 -7.24 -5.31 -12.24
C VAL A 297 -6.25 -6.28 -11.60
N ARG A 298 -5.53 -7.01 -12.42
CA ARG A 298 -4.39 -7.86 -12.04
C ARG A 298 -3.10 -7.19 -12.46
N GLN A 299 -1.98 -7.71 -11.96
CA GLN A 299 -0.69 -7.51 -12.60
C GLN A 299 -0.58 -8.47 -13.77
N ALA A 300 -0.04 -8.00 -14.89
CA ALA A 300 0.08 -8.78 -16.13
C ALA A 300 1.03 -9.97 -15.99
N GLU A 301 1.98 -9.88 -15.06
CA GLU A 301 2.93 -10.94 -14.75
C GLU A 301 2.93 -11.23 -13.24
N ALA A 302 3.52 -12.37 -12.87
CA ALA A 302 3.66 -12.74 -11.46
C ALA A 302 4.50 -11.71 -10.70
N TRP A 303 4.32 -11.67 -9.39
CA TRP A 303 5.05 -10.77 -8.50
C TRP A 303 6.57 -10.81 -8.78
N ASN A 304 7.18 -9.63 -8.95
CA ASN A 304 8.62 -9.43 -9.21
C ASN A 304 9.17 -10.03 -10.52
N VAL A 305 8.31 -10.48 -11.43
CA VAL A 305 8.70 -10.80 -12.81
C VAL A 305 8.69 -9.52 -13.64
N ASN A 306 9.78 -9.22 -14.34
CA ASN A 306 9.92 -8.06 -15.23
C ASN A 306 9.65 -6.70 -14.51
N SER A 307 9.87 -6.67 -13.19
CA SER A 307 9.69 -5.49 -12.35
C SER A 307 10.89 -4.54 -12.43
N ASP A 308 10.60 -3.26 -12.59
CA ASP A 308 11.61 -2.19 -12.48
C ASP A 308 11.77 -1.68 -11.04
N VAL A 309 10.94 -2.16 -10.11
CA VAL A 309 10.97 -1.84 -8.69
C VAL A 309 11.53 -3.04 -7.94
N ALA A 310 12.81 -2.96 -7.57
CA ALA A 310 13.38 -3.91 -6.62
C ALA A 310 12.88 -3.55 -5.22
N HIS A 311 12.23 -4.46 -4.51
CA HIS A 311 11.73 -4.19 -3.17
C HIS A 311 12.83 -4.45 -2.13
N SER A 312 12.98 -3.51 -1.21
CA SER A 312 14.07 -3.53 -0.21
C SER A 312 13.95 -4.67 0.79
N ASP A 313 12.74 -5.24 0.96
CA ASP A 313 12.47 -6.33 1.88
C ASP A 313 12.55 -7.73 1.25
N GLU A 314 12.64 -7.86 -0.09
CA GLU A 314 12.56 -9.12 -0.85
C GLU A 314 13.45 -10.26 -0.35
N HIS A 315 14.59 -9.96 0.26
CA HIS A 315 15.56 -10.96 0.72
C HIS A 315 15.20 -11.63 2.05
N TYR A 316 14.16 -11.17 2.73
CA TYR A 316 13.87 -11.56 4.11
C TYR A 316 12.59 -12.38 4.27
N TRP A 317 11.94 -12.75 3.16
CA TRP A 317 10.67 -13.47 3.15
C TRP A 317 10.90 -14.99 3.26
N GLY A 318 9.90 -15.67 3.79
CA GLY A 318 9.89 -17.12 3.87
C GLY A 318 9.62 -17.81 2.52
N PRO A 319 9.87 -19.13 2.44
CA PRO A 319 9.65 -19.90 1.22
C PRO A 319 8.17 -19.99 0.81
N ASP A 320 7.25 -19.77 1.76
CA ASP A 320 5.80 -19.81 1.54
C ASP A 320 5.20 -18.44 1.19
N SER A 321 6.02 -17.39 1.16
CA SER A 321 5.59 -16.15 0.52
C SER A 321 5.26 -16.48 -0.94
N ASP A 322 4.10 -16.03 -1.45
CA ASP A 322 3.63 -16.23 -2.85
C ASP A 322 4.59 -15.60 -3.91
N ILE A 323 5.90 -15.63 -3.70
CA ILE A 323 6.93 -14.90 -4.42
C ILE A 323 7.70 -15.90 -5.27
N HIS A 324 7.48 -15.83 -6.58
CA HIS A 324 8.32 -16.50 -7.55
C HIS A 324 9.44 -15.55 -8.00
N HIS A 325 10.66 -15.77 -7.53
CA HIS A 325 11.84 -15.03 -7.97
C HIS A 325 12.31 -15.55 -9.34
N SER A 326 11.73 -15.05 -10.43
CA SER A 326 12.22 -15.35 -11.77
C SER A 326 12.57 -14.09 -12.51
N ASP A 327 13.75 -13.54 -12.24
CA ASP A 327 14.35 -12.69 -13.25
C ASP A 327 15.87 -12.82 -13.34
N SER A 328 16.35 -13.03 -14.56
CA SER A 328 17.76 -12.94 -14.95
C SER A 328 18.23 -11.48 -15.05
N PHE A 329 17.30 -10.54 -14.95
CA PHE A 329 17.53 -9.09 -14.84
C PHE A 329 17.32 -8.57 -13.41
N TYR A 330 17.31 -9.46 -12.42
CA TYR A 330 17.34 -9.09 -11.01
C TYR A 330 18.72 -8.57 -10.61
N TRP A 331 18.87 -7.25 -10.54
CA TRP A 331 20.08 -6.56 -10.10
C TRP A 331 19.86 -6.01 -8.70
N GLY A 332 19.62 -6.90 -7.73
CA GLY A 332 19.55 -6.56 -6.31
C GLY A 332 20.79 -5.76 -5.84
N PRO A 333 20.83 -5.30 -4.57
CA PRO A 333 21.99 -4.59 -4.07
C PRO A 333 23.26 -5.42 -4.30
N GLU A 334 24.26 -4.83 -4.96
CA GLU A 334 25.57 -5.45 -5.11
C GLU A 334 26.05 -5.85 -3.71
N ASP A 335 26.38 -7.14 -3.53
CA ASP A 335 26.92 -7.78 -2.32
C ASP A 335 25.99 -8.20 -1.17
N ILE A 336 25.16 -9.25 -1.40
CA ILE A 336 24.84 -10.24 -0.34
C ILE A 336 25.03 -11.67 -0.87
N GLN A 337 26.20 -11.95 -1.45
CA GLN A 337 26.56 -13.31 -1.88
C GLN A 337 27.59 -13.91 -0.90
N ALA A 338 27.23 -13.97 0.38
CA ALA A 338 28.10 -14.56 1.40
C ALA A 338 27.34 -15.27 2.53
N ALA A 339 26.16 -15.88 2.29
CA ALA A 339 25.58 -16.83 3.24
C ALA A 339 24.41 -17.63 2.65
N ARG A 340 24.68 -18.69 1.87
CA ARG A 340 23.90 -19.96 1.87
C ARG A 340 24.44 -20.94 0.81
N PRO A 341 24.59 -22.24 1.13
CA PRO A 341 24.97 -23.26 0.15
C PRO A 341 23.78 -23.61 -0.76
N LYS A 342 24.05 -23.80 -2.06
CA LYS A 342 23.06 -24.16 -3.10
C LYS A 342 22.53 -25.59 -2.90
N PRO A 343 21.20 -25.85 -2.93
CA PRO A 343 20.67 -27.19 -3.14
C PRO A 343 20.76 -27.59 -4.62
N SER A 344 21.04 -28.87 -4.86
CA SER A 344 21.19 -29.47 -6.18
C SER A 344 19.90 -29.53 -6.97
N ALA A 345 20.03 -29.36 -8.30
CA ALA A 345 18.95 -29.38 -9.26
C ALA A 345 18.22 -30.73 -9.34
N THR A 346 16.90 -30.69 -9.19
CA THR A 346 15.98 -31.66 -9.80
C THR A 346 14.75 -30.89 -10.29
N THR A 347 14.56 -30.94 -11.61
CA THR A 347 13.43 -30.43 -12.38
C THR A 347 12.12 -31.09 -11.97
N LEU A 348 11.08 -30.28 -11.72
CA LEU A 348 9.69 -30.65 -11.98
C LEU A 348 8.89 -29.39 -12.35
N PHE A 349 8.19 -29.52 -13.48
CA PHE A 349 7.26 -28.59 -14.11
C PHE A 349 5.89 -28.62 -13.38
N TRP A 350 5.01 -27.65 -13.71
CA TRP A 350 3.62 -27.38 -13.22
C TRP A 350 3.59 -26.47 -11.95
N ASP A 351 2.79 -25.41 -11.82
CA ASP A 351 1.50 -25.01 -12.41
C ASP A 351 1.39 -23.45 -12.45
N VAL A 352 0.80 -22.88 -13.51
CA VAL A 352 0.51 -21.44 -13.67
C VAL A 352 -0.97 -21.24 -13.42
N GLY A 353 -1.30 -20.83 -12.19
CA GLY A 353 -2.66 -20.55 -11.78
C GLY A 353 -2.68 -19.79 -10.46
N SER A 354 -2.56 -18.46 -10.51
CA SER A 354 -2.87 -17.63 -9.35
C SER A 354 -4.39 -17.53 -9.19
N GLU A 355 -5.01 -18.58 -8.66
CA GLU A 355 -6.44 -18.57 -8.30
C GLU A 355 -6.64 -17.84 -6.97
N ASP A 356 -6.70 -16.51 -7.03
CA ASP A 356 -7.49 -15.73 -6.06
C ASP A 356 -8.90 -15.55 -6.67
N SER A 357 -9.72 -16.61 -6.64
CA SER A 357 -11.18 -16.46 -6.72
C SER A 357 -11.80 -17.20 -5.56
N GLU A 358 -12.29 -16.46 -4.57
CA GLU A 358 -13.23 -17.01 -3.58
C GLU A 358 -14.56 -17.28 -4.31
N GLY A 359 -14.67 -18.46 -4.91
CA GLY A 359 -15.94 -19.04 -5.33
C GLY A 359 -16.57 -19.69 -4.10
N SER A 360 -17.59 -19.05 -3.53
CA SER A 360 -18.43 -19.67 -2.51
C SER A 360 -19.28 -20.77 -3.16
N THR A 361 -18.87 -22.03 -3.01
CA THR A 361 -19.77 -23.18 -3.12
C THR A 361 -20.20 -23.58 -1.71
N GLU A 362 -21.38 -23.15 -1.29
CA GLU A 362 -22.17 -23.89 -0.30
C GLU A 362 -23.17 -24.74 -1.09
N ASP A 363 -22.92 -26.05 -1.15
CA ASP A 363 -23.90 -27.04 -1.59
C ASP A 363 -24.69 -27.53 -0.37
N LEU A 364 -26.03 -27.46 -0.52
CA LEU A 364 -27.12 -28.26 0.09
C LEU A 364 -27.30 -28.29 1.62
#